data_AF-A0A528KTB9-F1
#
_entry.id   AF-A0A528KTB9-F1
#
_cell.length_a   1.000
_cell.length_b   1.000
_cell.length_c   1.000
_cell.angle_alpha   90.00
_cell.angle_beta   90.00
_cell.angle_gamma   90.00
#
_symmetry.space_group_name_H-M   'P 1'
#
loop_
_entity.id
_entity.type
_entity.pdbx_description
1 polymer ?
#
loop_
_entity_poly.entity_id
_entity_poly.type
_entity_poly.pdbx_seq_one_letter_code
_entity_poly.pdbx_strand_id
1 'polypeptide(L)'
;AMNGYVLSKWRFKGSEILFNLMLLGVFMPGQISLMPWAFLLGKLGLTNSTYGLVLIHVVQGISFTTLFCRNFYVSIPDDLIKAARIDGAGFWRIFRKIILPLSPPILIVTVIWQFTGIWNEYLFGVVFTSGQQQPITAALVALTAGGTTARAYDVMSAAVLIGALPPLLIYLFGGKYFVRGLTQGAIK
;
A
#
# COMPACT_ATOMS: atom_id res chain seq x y z
N ALA A 1 -9.03 4.99 0.07
CA ALA A 1 -10.50 5.17 -0.05
C ALA A 1 -10.89 6.57 -0.58
N MET A 2 -10.72 7.64 0.20
CA MET A 2 -11.21 8.98 -0.18
C MET A 2 -10.69 9.49 -1.53
N ASN A 3 -9.39 9.35 -1.81
CA ASN A 3 -8.81 9.73 -3.11
C ASN A 3 -9.50 9.00 -4.27
N GLY A 4 -9.72 7.69 -4.13
CA GLY A 4 -10.44 6.91 -5.13
C GLY A 4 -11.87 7.41 -5.35
N TYR A 5 -12.56 7.86 -4.29
CA TYR A 5 -13.92 8.42 -4.39
C TYR A 5 -13.91 9.74 -5.16
N VAL A 6 -13.04 10.67 -4.79
CA VAL A 6 -12.90 11.98 -5.45
C VAL A 6 -12.58 11.80 -6.93
N LEU A 7 -11.60 10.95 -7.24
CA LEU A 7 -11.09 10.71 -8.60
C LEU A 7 -11.99 9.81 -9.46
N SER A 8 -13.07 9.23 -8.90
CA SER A 8 -14.05 8.46 -9.67
C SER A 8 -15.39 9.18 -9.81
N LYS A 9 -15.92 9.74 -8.71
CA LYS A 9 -17.29 10.26 -8.62
C LYS A 9 -17.43 11.78 -8.67
N TRP A 10 -16.38 12.54 -8.34
CA TRP A 10 -16.46 14.01 -8.30
C TRP A 10 -15.87 14.69 -9.53
N ARG A 11 -14.90 14.06 -10.21
CA ARG A 11 -14.34 14.44 -11.53
C ARG A 11 -14.24 15.96 -11.77
N PHE A 12 -13.41 16.63 -10.97
CA PHE A 12 -13.10 18.04 -11.19
C PHE A 12 -12.17 18.24 -12.41
N LYS A 13 -12.07 19.47 -12.92
CA LYS A 13 -11.20 19.80 -14.06
C LYS A 13 -9.74 19.44 -13.75
N GLY A 14 -9.14 18.55 -14.54
CA GLY A 14 -7.77 18.06 -14.33
C GLY A 14 -7.65 16.79 -13.48
N SER A 15 -8.75 16.20 -13.01
CA SER A 15 -8.74 14.98 -12.20
C SER A 15 -8.05 13.78 -12.89
N GLU A 16 -8.21 13.62 -14.20
CA GLU A 16 -7.50 12.57 -14.96
C GLU A 16 -5.99 12.83 -15.05
N ILE A 17 -5.56 14.08 -15.18
CA ILE A 17 -4.13 14.44 -15.17
C ILE A 17 -3.53 14.10 -13.80
N LEU A 18 -4.19 14.52 -12.71
CA LEU A 18 -3.75 14.20 -11.35
C LEU A 18 -3.68 12.69 -11.14
N PHE A 19 -4.69 11.94 -11.57
CA PHE A 19 -4.70 10.49 -11.47
C PHE A 19 -3.55 9.85 -12.26
N ASN A 20 -3.29 10.31 -13.48
CA ASN A 20 -2.19 9.81 -14.31
C ASN A 20 -0.82 10.13 -13.68
N LEU A 21 -0.64 11.31 -13.07
CA LEU A 21 0.59 11.63 -12.32
C LEU A 21 0.77 10.71 -11.11
N MET A 22 -0.31 10.40 -10.38
CA MET A 22 -0.26 9.42 -9.28
C MET A 22 0.10 8.02 -9.80
N LEU A 23 -0.41 7.65 -10.99
CA LEU A 23 -0.12 6.38 -11.64
C LEU A 23 1.37 6.24 -12.00
N LEU A 24 2.04 7.33 -12.41
CA LEU A 24 3.49 7.29 -12.63
C LEU A 24 4.26 6.87 -11.37
N GLY A 25 3.79 7.28 -10.19
CA GLY A 25 4.36 6.88 -8.90
C GLY A 25 4.32 5.37 -8.64
N VAL A 26 3.37 4.63 -9.26
CA VAL A 26 3.26 3.16 -9.16
C VAL A 26 4.47 2.47 -9.82
N PHE A 27 5.01 3.08 -10.87
CA PHE A 27 6.12 2.53 -11.66
C PHE A 27 7.49 3.05 -11.21
N MET A 28 7.54 3.94 -10.22
CA MET A 28 8.81 4.48 -9.75
C MET A 28 9.63 3.39 -9.04
N PRO A 29 10.85 3.10 -9.49
CA PRO A 29 11.75 2.20 -8.78
C PRO A 29 12.16 2.80 -7.44
N GLY A 30 12.03 2.02 -6.36
CA GLY A 30 12.38 2.48 -5.01
C GLY A 30 13.82 2.97 -4.89
N GLN A 31 14.73 2.41 -5.69
CA GLN A 31 16.17 2.72 -5.71
C GLN A 31 16.45 4.18 -6.08
N ILE A 32 15.71 4.73 -7.06
CA ILE A 32 15.89 6.12 -7.51
C ILE A 32 15.43 7.10 -6.42
N SER A 33 14.50 6.67 -5.56
CA SER A 33 13.96 7.49 -4.50
C SER A 33 14.83 7.55 -3.23
N LEU A 34 15.90 6.75 -3.13
CA LEU A 34 16.74 6.68 -1.93
C LEU A 34 17.37 8.02 -1.57
N MET A 35 18.01 8.69 -2.53
CA MET A 35 18.66 9.97 -2.27
C MET A 35 17.66 11.06 -1.83
N PRO A 36 16.53 11.28 -2.53
CA PRO A 36 15.46 12.18 -2.05
C PRO A 36 14.98 11.86 -0.63
N TRP A 37 14.75 10.58 -0.32
CA TRP A 37 14.33 10.17 1.02
C TRP A 37 15.39 10.43 2.09
N ALA A 38 16.66 10.19 1.81
CA ALA A 38 17.76 10.49 2.73
C ALA A 38 17.79 11.98 3.11
N PHE A 39 17.67 12.87 2.12
CA PHE A 39 17.61 14.32 2.37
C PHE A 39 16.37 14.71 3.17
N LEU A 40 15.20 14.17 2.83
CA LEU A 40 13.94 14.53 3.48
C LEU A 40 13.91 14.03 4.94
N LEU A 41 14.26 12.76 5.19
CA LEU A 41 14.31 12.21 6.54
C LEU A 41 15.38 12.90 7.40
N GLY A 42 16.52 13.25 6.81
CA GLY A 42 17.56 14.05 7.47
C GLY A 42 17.03 15.41 7.93
N LYS A 43 16.33 16.13 7.06
CA LYS A 43 15.72 17.44 7.40
C LYS A 43 14.62 17.33 8.46
N LEU A 44 13.85 16.25 8.43
CA LEU A 44 12.76 16.01 9.40
C LEU A 44 13.26 15.44 10.74
N GLY A 45 14.55 15.09 10.86
CA GLY A 45 15.08 14.43 12.06
C GLY A 45 14.52 13.01 12.27
N LEU A 46 14.08 12.35 11.19
CA LEU A 46 13.48 11.01 11.21
C LEU A 46 14.45 9.93 10.71
N THR A 47 15.76 10.21 10.74
CA THR A 47 16.79 9.23 10.41
C THR A 47 16.83 8.12 11.46
N ASN A 48 17.11 6.88 11.04
CA ASN A 48 17.16 5.70 11.91
C ASN A 48 15.91 5.54 12.80
N SER A 49 14.72 5.68 12.22
CA SER A 49 13.46 5.62 12.95
C SER A 49 12.40 4.85 12.19
N THR A 50 11.67 3.99 12.91
CA THR A 50 10.48 3.30 12.35
C THR A 50 9.45 4.30 11.82
N TYR A 51 9.32 5.48 12.41
CA TYR A 51 8.41 6.52 11.91
C TYR A 51 8.84 7.06 10.54
N GLY A 52 10.15 7.12 10.26
CA GLY A 52 10.67 7.48 8.95
C GLY A 52 10.27 6.46 7.89
N LEU A 53 10.35 5.16 8.21
CA LEU A 53 9.88 4.09 7.33
C LEU A 53 8.37 4.15 7.10
N VAL A 54 7.58 4.37 8.15
CA VAL A 54 6.12 4.55 8.04
C VAL A 54 5.79 5.68 7.08
N LEU A 55 6.48 6.82 7.18
CA LEU A 55 6.29 7.95 6.27
C LEU A 55 6.58 7.56 4.80
N ILE A 56 7.71 6.89 4.55
CA ILE A 56 8.08 6.39 3.22
C ILE A 56 6.96 5.51 2.64
N HIS A 57 6.52 4.50 3.39
CA HIS A 57 5.52 3.55 2.91
C HIS A 57 4.14 4.18 2.72
N VAL A 58 3.75 5.13 3.57
CA VAL A 58 2.50 5.88 3.39
C VAL A 58 2.53 6.67 2.10
N VAL A 59 3.59 7.44 1.84
CA VAL A 59 3.69 8.26 0.62
C VAL A 59 3.71 7.40 -0.64
N GLN A 60 4.53 6.35 -0.68
CA GLN A 60 4.58 5.44 -1.83
C GLN A 60 3.28 4.66 -2.00
N GLY A 61 2.65 4.29 -0.89
CA GLY A 61 1.41 3.54 -0.88
C GLY A 61 0.19 4.30 -1.40
N ILE A 62 0.20 5.64 -1.35
CA ILE A 62 -0.92 6.48 -1.82
C ILE A 62 -1.26 6.19 -3.27
N SER A 63 -0.28 6.03 -4.16
CA SER A 63 -0.52 5.78 -5.59
C SER A 63 -1.27 4.48 -5.82
N PHE A 64 -0.77 3.36 -5.28
CA PHE A 64 -1.40 2.05 -5.42
C PHE A 64 -2.77 1.97 -4.74
N THR A 65 -2.88 2.46 -3.50
CA THR A 65 -4.16 2.42 -2.76
C THR A 65 -5.23 3.29 -3.41
N THR A 66 -4.82 4.41 -4.02
CA THR A 66 -5.71 5.28 -4.80
C THR A 66 -6.16 4.59 -6.09
N LEU A 67 -5.24 3.95 -6.82
CA LEU A 67 -5.54 3.16 -8.02
C LEU A 67 -6.59 2.07 -7.73
N PHE A 68 -6.37 1.26 -6.70
CA PHE A 68 -7.28 0.18 -6.31
C PHE A 68 -8.67 0.70 -5.97
N CYS A 69 -8.73 1.70 -5.08
CA CYS A 69 -10.01 2.29 -4.68
C CYS A 69 -10.72 2.96 -5.86
N ARG A 70 -10.01 3.68 -6.75
CA ARG A 70 -10.62 4.35 -7.90
C ARG A 70 -11.19 3.31 -8.88
N ASN A 71 -10.42 2.29 -9.24
CA ASN A 71 -10.86 1.26 -10.19
C ASN A 71 -12.11 0.54 -9.68
N PHE A 72 -12.15 0.24 -8.39
CA PHE A 72 -13.35 -0.34 -7.77
C PHE A 72 -14.53 0.65 -7.76
N TYR A 73 -14.34 1.91 -7.35
CA TYR A 73 -15.47 2.84 -7.30
C TYR A 73 -16.00 3.27 -8.67
N VAL A 74 -15.21 3.14 -9.73
CA VAL A 74 -15.70 3.34 -11.10
C VAL A 74 -16.77 2.30 -11.48
N SER A 75 -16.77 1.10 -10.89
CA SER A 75 -17.81 0.09 -11.15
C SER A 75 -19.13 0.35 -10.40
N ILE A 76 -19.12 1.17 -9.34
CA ILE A 76 -20.35 1.55 -8.62
C ILE A 76 -21.23 2.39 -9.56
N PRO A 77 -22.53 2.11 -9.75
CA PRO A 77 -23.39 2.92 -10.61
C PRO A 77 -23.48 4.38 -10.17
N ASP A 78 -23.37 5.32 -11.11
CA ASP A 78 -23.44 6.76 -10.81
C ASP A 78 -24.86 7.19 -10.38
N ASP A 79 -25.89 6.44 -10.76
CA ASP A 79 -27.28 6.75 -10.41
C ASP A 79 -27.53 6.68 -8.91
N LEU A 80 -26.80 5.84 -8.17
CA LEU A 80 -26.84 5.81 -6.71
C LEU A 80 -26.34 7.14 -6.09
N ILE A 81 -25.34 7.75 -6.72
CA ILE A 81 -24.78 9.04 -6.29
C ILE A 81 -25.72 10.18 -6.67
N LYS A 82 -26.32 10.13 -7.86
CA LYS A 82 -27.30 11.13 -8.31
C LYS A 82 -28.55 11.11 -7.43
N ALA A 83 -29.11 9.94 -7.13
CA ALA A 83 -30.26 9.78 -6.24
C ALA A 83 -29.98 10.38 -4.86
N ALA A 84 -28.82 10.05 -4.26
CA ALA A 84 -28.43 10.61 -2.97
C ALA A 84 -28.29 12.15 -3.01
N ARG A 85 -27.81 12.74 -4.12
CA ARG A 85 -27.75 14.20 -4.28
C ARG A 85 -29.13 14.83 -4.39
N ILE A 86 -30.09 14.17 -5.06
CA ILE A 86 -31.49 14.60 -5.13
C ILE A 86 -32.10 14.62 -3.72
N ASP A 87 -31.76 13.63 -2.88
CA ASP A 87 -32.14 13.56 -1.46
C ASP A 87 -31.37 14.56 -0.56
N GLY A 88 -30.62 15.50 -1.14
CA GLY A 88 -29.87 16.53 -0.41
C GLY A 88 -28.60 16.03 0.27
N ALA A 89 -28.09 14.84 -0.06
CA ALA A 89 -26.83 14.36 0.49
C ALA A 89 -25.61 15.09 -0.11
N GLY A 90 -24.83 15.74 0.76
CA GLY A 90 -23.55 16.34 0.40
C GLY A 90 -22.40 15.33 0.28
N PHE A 91 -21.21 15.82 -0.12
CA PHE A 91 -20.00 15.03 -0.37
C PHE A 91 -19.68 14.01 0.75
N TRP A 92 -19.61 14.46 2.00
CA TRP A 92 -19.26 13.62 3.15
C TRP A 92 -20.33 12.60 3.51
N ARG A 93 -21.62 12.95 3.30
CA ARG A 93 -22.74 12.04 3.56
C ARG A 93 -22.71 10.88 2.56
N ILE A 94 -22.55 11.18 1.28
CA ILE A 94 -22.39 10.16 0.23
C ILE A 94 -21.17 9.27 0.52
N PHE A 95 -20.02 9.87 0.84
CA PHE A 95 -18.81 9.10 1.14
C PHE A 95 -19.02 8.11 2.30
N ARG A 96 -19.55 8.58 3.45
CA ARG A 96 -19.66 7.75 4.66
C ARG A 96 -20.84 6.78 4.64
N LYS A 97 -21.95 7.11 3.98
CA LYS A 97 -23.18 6.32 4.00
C LYS A 97 -23.35 5.41 2.79
N ILE A 98 -22.66 5.69 1.69
CA ILE A 98 -22.82 4.94 0.43
C ILE A 98 -21.49 4.32 0.02
N ILE A 99 -20.47 5.14 -0.23
CA ILE A 99 -19.21 4.64 -0.78
C ILE A 99 -18.51 3.73 0.23
N LEU A 100 -18.22 4.23 1.44
CA LEU A 100 -17.43 3.51 2.43
C LEU A 100 -18.05 2.15 2.86
N PRO A 101 -19.37 2.02 3.06
CA PRO A 101 -20.01 0.73 3.32
C PRO A 101 -19.95 -0.28 2.16
N LEU A 102 -19.83 0.20 0.91
CA LEU A 102 -19.65 -0.65 -0.28
C LEU A 102 -18.17 -1.01 -0.52
N SER A 103 -17.24 -0.29 0.12
CA SER A 103 -15.80 -0.49 -0.02
C SER A 103 -15.16 -1.72 0.65
N PRO A 104 -15.78 -2.50 1.58
CA PRO A 104 -15.07 -3.57 2.27
C PRO A 104 -14.30 -4.54 1.36
N PRO A 105 -14.82 -5.00 0.20
CA PRO A 105 -14.08 -5.88 -0.69
C PRO A 105 -12.74 -5.28 -1.15
N ILE A 106 -12.74 -4.02 -1.62
CA ILE A 106 -11.53 -3.36 -2.09
C ILE A 106 -10.61 -2.92 -0.95
N LEU A 107 -11.15 -2.55 0.22
CA LEU A 107 -10.33 -2.18 1.37
C LEU A 107 -9.56 -3.37 1.91
N ILE A 108 -10.18 -4.54 1.99
CA ILE A 108 -9.51 -5.78 2.40
C ILE A 108 -8.36 -6.09 1.43
N VAL A 109 -8.61 -6.06 0.12
CA VAL A 109 -7.57 -6.25 -0.91
C VAL A 109 -6.42 -5.25 -0.73
N THR A 110 -6.76 -3.98 -0.54
CA THR A 110 -5.78 -2.90 -0.39
C THR A 110 -4.92 -3.10 0.85
N VAL A 111 -5.51 -3.51 1.98
CA VAL A 111 -4.80 -3.77 3.23
C VAL A 111 -3.90 -4.99 3.10
N ILE A 112 -4.39 -6.10 2.53
CA ILE A 112 -3.58 -7.31 2.29
C ILE A 112 -2.37 -6.99 1.42
N TRP A 113 -2.59 -6.26 0.32
CA TRP A 113 -1.54 -5.88 -0.61
C TRP A 113 -0.51 -4.96 0.05
N GLN A 114 -0.96 -3.92 0.76
CA GLN A 114 -0.08 -2.99 1.48
C GLN A 114 0.72 -3.71 2.57
N PHE A 115 0.06 -4.51 3.39
CA PHE A 115 0.72 -5.27 4.44
C PHE A 115 1.82 -6.16 3.85
N THR A 116 1.47 -6.96 2.83
CA THR A 116 2.41 -7.90 2.21
C THR A 116 3.60 -7.16 1.60
N GLY A 117 3.33 -6.03 0.93
CA GLY A 117 4.38 -5.19 0.33
C GLY A 117 5.32 -4.61 1.37
N ILE A 118 4.79 -4.00 2.44
CA ILE A 118 5.59 -3.39 3.50
C ILE A 118 6.34 -4.46 4.30
N TRP A 119 5.70 -5.58 4.60
CA TRP A 119 6.31 -6.67 5.35
C TRP A 119 7.53 -7.24 4.62
N ASN A 120 7.40 -7.45 3.31
CA ASN A 120 8.48 -7.96 2.45
C ASN A 120 9.47 -6.86 2.03
N GLU A 121 9.27 -5.62 2.45
CA GLU A 121 10.14 -4.51 2.05
C GLU A 121 11.49 -4.61 2.77
N TYR A 122 12.56 -4.58 1.98
CA TYR A 122 13.92 -4.76 2.45
C TYR A 122 14.80 -3.52 2.24
N LEU A 123 14.63 -2.86 1.09
CA LEU A 123 15.54 -1.82 0.61
C LEU A 123 15.56 -0.61 1.54
N PHE A 124 14.39 -0.07 1.90
CA PHE A 124 14.33 1.11 2.78
C PHE A 124 14.66 0.73 4.22
N GLY A 125 14.26 -0.46 4.67
CA GLY A 125 14.65 -1.01 5.97
C GLY A 125 16.17 -1.02 6.16
N VAL A 126 16.92 -1.59 5.22
CA VAL A 126 18.40 -1.69 5.36
C VAL A 126 19.12 -0.36 5.17
N VAL A 127 18.56 0.56 4.37
CA VAL A 127 19.21 1.85 4.07
C VAL A 127 18.96 2.88 5.15
N PHE A 128 17.77 2.90 5.76
CA PHE A 128 17.36 3.99 6.66
C PHE A 128 17.25 3.61 8.13
N THR A 129 17.43 2.34 8.50
CA THR A 129 17.37 1.88 9.89
C THR A 129 18.49 0.92 10.24
N SER A 130 18.84 0.86 11.53
CA SER A 130 19.86 -0.04 12.08
C SER A 130 19.53 -0.42 13.53
N GLY A 131 20.17 -1.49 14.02
CA GLY A 131 20.01 -1.97 15.40
C GLY A 131 18.56 -2.33 15.71
N GLN A 132 18.03 -1.82 16.82
CA GLN A 132 16.66 -2.14 17.27
C GLN A 132 15.54 -1.59 16.36
N GLN A 133 15.85 -0.62 15.50
CA GLN A 133 14.86 -0.01 14.60
C GLN A 133 14.73 -0.78 13.28
N GLN A 134 15.57 -1.80 13.07
CA GLN A 134 15.61 -2.53 11.81
C GLN A 134 14.44 -3.51 11.68
N PRO A 135 13.64 -3.45 10.60
CA PRO A 135 12.57 -4.40 10.36
C PRO A 135 13.08 -5.85 10.33
N ILE A 136 12.24 -6.78 10.76
CA ILE A 136 12.60 -8.20 10.85
C ILE A 136 13.07 -8.77 9.51
N THR A 137 12.45 -8.37 8.39
CA THR A 137 12.86 -8.79 7.04
C THR A 137 14.25 -8.29 6.68
N ALA A 138 14.60 -7.05 7.03
CA ALA A 138 15.94 -6.52 6.84
C ALA A 138 16.97 -7.19 7.76
N ALA A 139 16.62 -7.43 9.02
CA ALA A 139 17.48 -8.10 9.99
C ALA A 139 17.75 -9.57 9.62
N LEU A 140 16.71 -10.30 9.19
CA LEU A 140 16.81 -11.69 8.76
C LEU A 140 17.71 -11.84 7.54
N VAL A 141 17.60 -10.96 6.55
CA VAL A 141 18.51 -10.97 5.39
C VAL A 141 19.94 -10.60 5.82
N ALA A 142 20.13 -9.65 6.72
CA ALA A 142 21.46 -9.28 7.21
C ALA A 142 22.20 -10.44 7.91
N LEU A 143 21.47 -11.29 8.67
CA LEU A 143 22.02 -12.50 9.28
C LEU A 143 22.60 -13.48 8.24
N THR A 144 22.07 -13.47 7.03
CA THR A 144 22.52 -14.35 5.94
C THR A 144 23.77 -13.82 5.21
N ALA A 145 24.06 -12.52 5.32
CA ALA A 145 25.16 -11.84 4.62
C ALA A 145 26.46 -11.74 5.45
N GLY A 146 26.39 -11.90 6.77
CA GLY A 146 27.50 -11.66 7.71
C GLY A 146 28.51 -12.81 7.91
N GLY A 147 28.32 -13.97 7.27
CA GLY A 147 29.18 -15.14 7.47
C GLY A 147 30.33 -15.24 6.47
N THR A 148 31.57 -15.04 6.93
CA THR A 148 32.81 -15.32 6.17
C THR A 148 33.16 -16.82 6.11
N THR A 149 32.39 -17.68 6.77
CA THR A 149 32.55 -19.13 6.77
C THR A 149 31.25 -19.76 6.26
N ALA A 150 31.35 -20.86 5.51
CA ALA A 150 30.28 -21.67 4.90
C ALA A 150 28.83 -21.18 5.10
N ARG A 151 28.13 -20.89 3.99
CA ARG A 151 26.72 -20.46 4.01
C ARG A 151 25.87 -21.39 4.88
N ALA A 152 25.30 -20.85 5.95
CA ALA A 152 24.37 -21.54 6.84
C ALA A 152 22.98 -21.64 6.17
N TYR A 153 22.84 -22.58 5.23
CA TYR A 153 21.60 -22.81 4.49
C TYR A 153 20.42 -23.18 5.40
N ASP A 154 20.70 -23.83 6.53
CA ASP A 154 19.76 -24.14 7.60
C ASP A 154 19.17 -22.87 8.23
N VAL A 155 20.03 -21.92 8.61
CA VAL A 155 19.61 -20.64 9.21
C VAL A 155 18.87 -19.78 8.18
N MET A 156 19.36 -19.74 6.93
CA MET A 156 18.70 -19.03 5.83
C MET A 156 17.30 -19.56 5.56
N SER A 157 17.13 -20.89 5.52
CA SER A 157 15.83 -21.52 5.27
C SER A 157 14.84 -21.23 6.41
N ALA A 158 15.31 -21.32 7.66
CA ALA A 158 14.49 -20.97 8.82
C ALA A 158 14.05 -19.48 8.80
N ALA A 159 14.95 -18.57 8.46
CA ALA A 159 14.67 -17.15 8.34
C ALA A 159 13.59 -16.85 7.27
N VAL A 160 13.68 -17.48 6.10
CA VAL A 160 12.67 -17.33 5.04
C VAL A 160 11.30 -17.87 5.47
N LEU A 161 11.26 -19.03 6.14
CA LEU A 161 10.00 -19.58 6.66
C LEU A 161 9.36 -18.63 7.68
N ILE A 162 10.12 -18.12 8.64
CA ILE A 162 9.62 -17.17 9.64
C ILE A 162 9.13 -15.88 8.97
N GLY A 163 9.90 -15.35 8.01
CA GLY A 163 9.53 -14.15 7.27
C GLY A 163 8.25 -14.32 6.43
N ALA A 164 8.01 -15.51 5.87
CA ALA A 164 6.85 -15.77 5.03
C ALA A 164 5.55 -16.03 5.84
N LEU A 165 5.64 -16.38 7.12
CA LEU A 165 4.48 -16.73 7.94
C LEU A 165 3.41 -15.63 8.01
N PRO A 166 3.74 -14.35 8.29
CA PRO A 166 2.69 -13.34 8.46
C PRO A 166 1.93 -13.02 7.17
N PRO A 167 2.58 -12.84 6.00
CA PRO A 167 1.87 -12.76 4.72
C PRO A 167 0.99 -13.99 4.47
N LEU A 168 1.50 -15.21 4.70
CA LEU A 168 0.73 -16.45 4.51
C LEU A 168 -0.55 -16.48 5.35
N LEU A 169 -0.47 -16.11 6.63
CA LEU A 169 -1.63 -16.05 7.52
C LEU A 169 -2.67 -15.05 7.01
N ILE A 170 -2.24 -13.87 6.57
CA ILE A 170 -3.15 -12.85 6.04
C ILE A 170 -3.84 -13.33 4.76
N TYR A 171 -3.12 -14.01 3.86
CA TYR A 171 -3.74 -14.60 2.68
C TYR A 171 -4.69 -15.76 3.03
N LEU A 172 -4.40 -16.56 4.05
CA LEU A 172 -5.28 -17.65 4.48
C LEU A 172 -6.64 -17.12 4.97
N PHE A 173 -6.65 -16.06 5.79
CA PHE A 173 -7.89 -15.48 6.32
C PHE A 173 -8.57 -14.50 5.35
N GLY A 174 -7.77 -13.76 4.58
CA GLY A 174 -8.21 -12.69 3.68
C GLY A 174 -8.39 -13.07 2.21
N GLY A 175 -7.89 -14.24 1.80
CA GLY A 175 -7.78 -14.65 0.39
C GLY A 175 -9.12 -14.71 -0.35
N LYS A 176 -10.19 -15.14 0.32
CA LYS A 176 -11.55 -15.16 -0.27
C LYS A 176 -12.06 -13.77 -0.67
N TYR A 177 -11.64 -12.73 0.04
CA TYR A 177 -11.98 -11.33 -0.29
C TYR A 177 -11.02 -10.77 -1.34
N PHE A 178 -9.74 -11.16 -1.28
CA PHE A 178 -8.72 -10.77 -2.24
C PHE A 178 -9.08 -11.19 -3.68
N VAL A 179 -9.45 -12.46 -3.87
CA VAL A 179 -9.84 -13.01 -5.18
C VAL A 179 -11.07 -12.29 -5.73
N ARG A 180 -12.12 -12.13 -4.92
CA ARG A 180 -13.37 -11.44 -5.33
C ARG A 180 -13.13 -9.98 -5.71
N GLY A 181 -12.27 -9.27 -4.98
CA GLY A 181 -11.97 -7.86 -5.25
C GLY A 181 -11.16 -7.64 -6.53
N LEU A 182 -10.23 -8.55 -6.87
CA LEU A 182 -9.47 -8.49 -8.12
C LEU A 182 -10.34 -8.85 -9.35
N THR A 183 -11.17 -9.89 -9.24
CA THR A 183 -12.01 -10.33 -10.37
C THR A 183 -13.10 -9.32 -10.73
N GLN A 184 -13.65 -8.58 -9.76
CA GLN A 184 -14.64 -7.53 -10.04
C GLN A 184 -14.06 -6.29 -10.74
N GLY A 185 -12.74 -6.09 -10.67
CA GLY A 185 -12.04 -5.04 -11.42
C GLY A 185 -11.54 -5.49 -12.80
N ALA A 186 -11.42 -6.80 -13.04
CA ALA A 186 -10.87 -7.39 -14.26
C ALA A 186 -11.93 -7.80 -15.30
N ILE A 187 -13.20 -7.93 -14.91
CA ILE A 187 -14.30 -8.20 -15.85
C ILE A 187 -14.82 -6.85 -16.37
N LYS A 188 -14.19 -6.37 -17.44
CA LYS A 188 -14.76 -5.45 -18.42
C LYS A 188 -14.27 -5.83 -19.81
#